data_AF-A0A2H6AGZ0-F1
#
_entry.id   AF-A0A2H6AGZ0-F1
#
_cell.length_a   1.000
_cell.length_b   1.000
_cell.length_c   1.000
_cell.angle_alpha   90.00
_cell.angle_beta   90.00
_cell.angle_gamma   90.00
#
_symmetry.space_group_name_H-M   'P 1'
#
loop_
_entity.id
_entity.type
_entity.pdbx_description
1 polymer ?
#
loop_
_entity_poly.entity_id
_entity_poly.type
_entity_poly.pdbx_seq_one_letter_code
_entity_poly.pdbx_strand_id
1 'polypeptide(L)'
;MSIQSEGGGIFVYTGLLEAARVIQEAKAATRHIILFADAADAEEPGEYVKLLAALRNAGVTVSVIGLGTPHDKDAPFLQDVAQRGGGNLYFTDRPEQLPLLFAQDTFKVARSTFIEEITPVRTEAGLLSLTPRPFTIPEPVGGYNLCYLKPEAIRAVVTQDEFRAPLVAGWHRGLGRVVCYTAEVDGKYTGPIARWTEYGDFLVSLARWAAGQDRSLPDNLAVTQDTVRGGARIRLHLDPELERPPFTQPPSVIVLRQRRDGRVEREQHRLVWTQADLLELQLPFSGSETVLATLDLPGQAPVNLPPTCLPYSPEHEPTNQELGAHVLAQLALATGGVERADVTTIWDDIPATRVYSPLRPWLLMLALVALLLEILERRTGWLTTLATWAQLVGFAAALRRTTMATFAAVRWIARLTRRRKQVIVSETQVPTGKIPVASEDARPSVTTMPTETAPAPTPDVSRSAAAAASPLLSALEQARRRSQRQLPPGHN
;
A
#
# COMPACT_ATOMS: atom_id res chain seq x y z
N MET A 1 31.39 -25.41 -0.73
CA MET A 1 31.56 -26.52 0.22
C MET A 1 31.04 -27.77 -0.44
N SER A 2 31.79 -28.87 -0.44
CA SER A 2 31.28 -30.20 -0.75
C SER A 2 30.57 -30.76 0.48
N ILE A 3 29.37 -31.32 0.31
CA ILE A 3 28.78 -32.15 1.36
C ILE A 3 29.51 -33.48 1.32
N GLN A 4 30.34 -33.77 2.32
CA GLN A 4 30.80 -35.13 2.56
C GLN A 4 29.67 -35.87 3.28
N SER A 5 29.13 -36.90 2.64
CA SER A 5 28.28 -37.87 3.31
C SER A 5 29.19 -38.80 4.12
N GLU A 6 29.45 -38.44 5.38
CA GLU A 6 29.90 -39.41 6.38
C GLU A 6 28.70 -40.29 6.72
N GLY A 7 28.72 -41.54 6.25
CA GLY A 7 27.62 -42.48 6.42
C GLY A 7 27.48 -42.91 7.88
N GLY A 8 26.44 -42.40 8.54
CA GLY A 8 25.92 -42.87 9.81
C GLY A 8 24.39 -42.77 9.79
N GLY A 9 23.71 -43.74 10.39
CA GLY A 9 22.26 -43.86 10.33
C GLY A 9 21.52 -42.68 10.92
N ILE A 10 20.24 -42.54 10.57
CA ILE A 10 19.40 -41.43 11.03
C ILE A 10 18.98 -41.71 12.48
N PHE A 11 19.72 -41.16 13.44
CA PHE A 11 19.52 -41.36 14.87
C PHE A 11 18.22 -40.70 15.38
N VAL A 12 17.09 -41.42 15.21
CA VAL A 12 15.74 -40.91 15.46
C VAL A 12 15.55 -40.45 16.91
N TYR A 13 16.03 -41.21 17.90
CA TYR A 13 15.89 -40.84 19.30
C TYR A 13 16.57 -39.49 19.64
N THR A 14 17.78 -39.29 19.13
CA THR A 14 18.58 -38.08 19.36
C THR A 14 17.93 -36.85 18.71
N GLY A 15 17.40 -36.99 17.49
CA GLY A 15 16.62 -35.93 16.82
C GLY A 15 15.33 -35.58 17.56
N LEU A 16 14.57 -36.60 18.00
CA LEU A 16 13.35 -36.40 18.79
C LEU A 16 13.62 -35.76 20.15
N LEU A 17 14.76 -36.04 20.79
CA LEU A 17 15.12 -35.50 22.11
C LEU A 17 15.40 -33.98 22.04
N GLU A 18 16.15 -33.52 21.03
CA GLU A 18 16.39 -32.09 20.82
C GLU A 18 15.13 -31.36 20.34
N ALA A 19 14.32 -31.96 19.47
CA ALA A 19 13.00 -31.43 19.09
C ALA A 19 12.08 -31.29 20.32
N ALA A 20 12.08 -32.28 21.21
CA ALA A 20 11.35 -32.25 22.48
C ALA A 20 11.84 -31.14 23.43
N ARG A 21 13.14 -30.84 23.43
CA ARG A 21 13.72 -29.75 24.22
C ARG A 21 13.26 -28.38 23.69
N VAL A 22 13.41 -28.14 22.38
CA VAL A 22 13.02 -26.87 21.75
C VAL A 22 11.52 -26.61 21.86
N ILE A 23 10.66 -27.62 21.65
CA ILE A 23 9.21 -27.42 21.64
C ILE A 23 8.58 -27.22 23.03
N GLN A 24 9.32 -27.51 24.11
CA GLN A 24 8.90 -27.18 25.48
C GLN A 24 9.02 -25.68 25.79
N GLU A 25 9.87 -24.95 25.06
CA GLU A 25 10.01 -23.49 25.19
C GLU A 25 8.95 -22.72 24.36
N ALA A 26 8.24 -23.42 23.47
CA ALA A 26 7.25 -22.83 22.56
C ALA A 26 5.95 -22.42 23.28
N LYS A 27 5.57 -21.15 23.14
CA LYS A 27 4.33 -20.56 23.73
C LYS A 27 3.06 -20.79 22.89
N ALA A 28 3.13 -21.62 21.85
CA ALA A 28 2.00 -21.90 20.97
C ALA A 28 1.02 -22.90 21.62
N ALA A 29 -0.29 -22.68 21.45
CA ALA A 29 -1.32 -23.59 21.95
C ALA A 29 -1.22 -24.98 21.29
N THR A 30 -1.09 -25.00 19.96
CA THR A 30 -0.78 -26.21 19.18
C THR A 30 0.73 -26.39 19.10
N ARG A 31 1.25 -27.56 19.50
CA ARG A 31 2.67 -27.94 19.45
C ARG A 31 2.80 -29.30 18.77
N HIS A 32 3.65 -29.37 17.75
CA HIS A 32 3.78 -30.54 16.88
C HIS A 32 5.22 -30.72 16.38
N ILE A 33 5.66 -31.96 16.23
CA ILE A 33 6.97 -32.34 15.66
C ILE A 33 6.73 -33.21 14.43
N ILE A 34 7.34 -32.87 13.29
CA ILE A 34 7.43 -33.75 12.13
C ILE A 34 8.82 -34.39 12.14
N LEU A 35 8.89 -35.71 12.33
CA LEU A 35 10.10 -36.50 12.09
C LEU A 35 10.22 -36.78 10.59
N PHE A 36 11.39 -36.51 10.01
CA PHE A 36 11.76 -36.97 8.68
C PHE A 36 12.92 -37.96 8.80
N ALA A 37 12.79 -39.12 8.16
CA ALA A 37 13.78 -40.19 8.20
C ALA A 37 13.73 -41.02 6.91
N ASP A 38 14.78 -41.78 6.64
CA ASP A 38 14.80 -42.83 5.61
C ASP A 38 14.33 -44.15 6.24
N ALA A 39 13.38 -44.82 5.59
CA ALA A 39 12.79 -46.08 6.06
C ALA A 39 13.76 -47.27 5.93
N ALA A 40 14.86 -47.10 5.21
CA ALA A 40 15.95 -48.06 5.09
C ALA A 40 17.17 -47.73 5.95
N ASP A 41 17.16 -46.66 6.77
CA ASP A 41 18.30 -46.29 7.64
C ASP A 41 17.94 -45.45 8.90
N ALA A 42 16.84 -45.78 9.58
CA ALA A 42 16.38 -45.10 10.80
C ALA A 42 16.86 -45.82 12.07
N GLU A 43 18.09 -45.49 12.49
CA GLU A 43 18.78 -46.11 13.63
C GLU A 43 18.52 -45.43 15.00
N GLU A 44 19.14 -45.97 16.05
CA GLU A 44 19.04 -45.52 17.45
C GLU A 44 17.60 -45.28 17.96
N PRO A 45 16.81 -46.34 18.25
CA PRO A 45 15.51 -46.18 18.90
C PRO A 45 15.61 -45.64 20.34
N GLY A 46 16.68 -45.94 21.08
CA GLY A 46 16.90 -45.42 22.43
C GLY A 46 15.70 -45.62 23.38
N GLU A 47 15.32 -44.59 24.13
CA GLU A 47 14.12 -44.60 24.99
C GLU A 47 12.90 -43.89 24.35
N TYR A 48 12.78 -43.90 23.01
CA TYR A 48 11.72 -43.18 22.27
C TYR A 48 10.30 -43.43 22.82
N VAL A 49 9.99 -44.65 23.26
CA VAL A 49 8.68 -45.01 23.85
C VAL A 49 8.35 -44.14 25.07
N LYS A 50 9.34 -43.85 25.94
CA LYS A 50 9.16 -42.96 27.10
C LYS A 50 9.06 -41.50 26.67
N LEU A 51 9.88 -41.08 25.72
CA LEU A 51 9.93 -39.71 25.21
C LEU A 51 8.61 -39.32 24.53
N LEU A 52 8.08 -40.17 23.65
CA LEU A 52 6.80 -39.96 22.97
C LEU A 52 5.63 -39.98 23.96
N ALA A 53 5.66 -40.83 24.98
CA ALA A 53 4.68 -40.81 26.06
C ALA A 53 4.73 -39.51 26.87
N ALA A 54 5.92 -38.96 27.14
CA ALA A 54 6.08 -37.67 27.81
C ALA A 54 5.59 -36.49 26.94
N LEU A 55 5.94 -36.48 25.65
CA LEU A 55 5.48 -35.48 24.67
C LEU A 55 3.95 -35.47 24.56
N ARG A 56 3.33 -36.64 24.39
CA ARG A 56 1.86 -36.77 24.29
C ARG A 56 1.16 -36.30 25.57
N ASN A 57 1.71 -36.63 26.75
CA ASN A 57 1.20 -36.14 28.03
C ASN A 57 1.40 -34.62 28.22
N ALA A 58 2.33 -34.00 27.49
CA ALA A 58 2.55 -32.55 27.47
C ALA A 58 1.73 -31.82 26.38
N GLY A 59 0.84 -32.53 25.68
CA GLY A 59 0.03 -31.97 24.59
C GLY A 59 0.82 -31.70 23.30
N VAL A 60 1.89 -32.47 23.06
CA VAL A 60 2.68 -32.41 21.81
C VAL A 60 2.43 -33.67 21.00
N THR A 61 2.06 -33.51 19.73
CA THR A 61 1.91 -34.63 18.78
C THR A 61 3.15 -34.80 17.90
N VAL A 62 3.40 -36.02 17.41
CA VAL A 62 4.54 -36.33 16.53
C VAL A 62 4.06 -37.11 15.30
N SER A 63 4.27 -36.54 14.11
CA SER A 63 4.09 -37.20 12.82
C SER A 63 5.42 -37.69 12.25
N VAL A 64 5.37 -38.60 11.28
CA VAL A 64 6.54 -39.16 10.61
C VAL A 64 6.35 -39.13 9.09
N ILE A 65 7.36 -38.63 8.37
CA ILE A 65 7.49 -38.72 6.91
C ILE A 65 8.73 -39.59 6.63
N GLY A 66 8.49 -40.80 6.13
CA GLY A 66 9.53 -41.71 5.66
C GLY A 66 9.84 -41.46 4.18
N LEU A 67 11.11 -41.27 3.84
CA LEU A 67 11.61 -41.56 2.50
C LEU A 67 11.75 -43.09 2.35
N GLY A 68 11.36 -43.66 1.23
CA GLY A 68 11.32 -45.11 1.01
C GLY A 68 9.90 -45.70 1.09
N THR A 69 9.80 -47.00 1.35
CA THR A 69 8.57 -47.81 1.25
C THR A 69 8.12 -48.39 2.60
N PRO A 70 6.83 -48.76 2.75
CA PRO A 70 6.33 -49.49 3.92
C PRO A 70 6.91 -50.91 4.11
N HIS A 71 7.79 -51.37 3.22
CA HIS A 71 8.45 -52.69 3.27
C HIS A 71 9.93 -52.60 3.66
N ASP A 72 10.46 -51.39 3.87
CA ASP A 72 11.87 -51.16 4.19
C ASP A 72 12.19 -51.49 5.66
N LYS A 73 13.49 -51.67 5.97
CA LYS A 73 13.96 -52.35 7.19
C LYS A 73 13.42 -51.72 8.50
N ASP A 74 13.28 -50.39 8.54
CA ASP A 74 12.86 -49.62 9.71
C ASP A 74 11.46 -49.01 9.57
N ALA A 75 10.75 -49.26 8.46
CA ALA A 75 9.37 -48.81 8.28
C ALA A 75 8.43 -49.19 9.46
N PRO A 76 8.55 -50.39 10.09
CA PRO A 76 7.76 -50.73 11.28
C PRO A 76 8.12 -49.89 12.53
N PHE A 77 9.38 -49.46 12.67
CA PHE A 77 9.81 -48.57 13.76
C PHE A 77 9.24 -47.15 13.54
N LEU A 78 9.35 -46.60 12.34
CA LEU A 78 8.74 -45.32 11.97
C LEU A 78 7.21 -45.33 12.15
N GLN A 79 6.55 -46.45 11.89
CA GLN A 79 5.13 -46.64 12.16
C GLN A 79 4.79 -46.59 13.66
N ASP A 80 5.57 -47.27 14.51
CA ASP A 80 5.38 -47.26 15.97
C ASP A 80 5.65 -45.87 16.57
N VAL A 81 6.65 -45.13 16.04
CA VAL A 81 6.90 -43.72 16.40
C VAL A 81 5.67 -42.86 16.13
N ALA A 82 5.11 -42.89 14.91
CA ALA A 82 3.92 -42.13 14.56
C ALA A 82 2.71 -42.50 15.44
N GLN A 83 2.48 -43.81 15.64
CA GLN A 83 1.37 -44.32 16.44
C GLN A 83 1.46 -43.90 17.91
N ARG A 84 2.65 -43.93 18.52
CA ARG A 84 2.84 -43.46 19.91
C ARG A 84 2.78 -41.95 20.02
N GLY A 85 3.32 -41.24 19.03
CA GLY A 85 3.30 -39.79 18.91
C GLY A 85 1.92 -39.17 18.65
N GLY A 86 0.95 -39.96 18.19
CA GLY A 86 -0.42 -39.51 17.92
C GLY A 86 -0.53 -38.58 16.71
N GLY A 87 0.48 -38.54 15.84
CA GLY A 87 0.45 -37.85 14.56
C GLY A 87 0.13 -38.79 13.40
N ASN A 88 0.60 -38.43 12.21
CA ASN A 88 0.36 -39.17 10.97
C ASN A 88 1.64 -39.89 10.51
N LEU A 89 1.47 -40.87 9.61
CA LEU A 89 2.56 -41.56 8.94
C LEU A 89 2.39 -41.40 7.43
N TYR A 90 3.44 -40.97 6.75
CA TYR A 90 3.52 -40.89 5.30
C TYR A 90 4.79 -41.59 4.84
N PHE A 91 4.72 -42.33 3.73
CA PHE A 91 5.88 -42.86 3.02
C PHE A 91 5.89 -42.31 1.59
N THR A 92 7.07 -42.04 1.05
CA THR A 92 7.25 -41.73 -0.38
C THR A 92 8.60 -42.22 -0.87
N ASP A 93 8.61 -42.88 -2.03
CA ASP A 93 9.81 -43.25 -2.78
C ASP A 93 10.38 -42.07 -3.58
N ARG A 94 9.72 -40.90 -3.56
CA ARG A 94 10.02 -39.74 -4.41
C ARG A 94 10.34 -38.47 -3.59
N PRO A 95 11.62 -38.04 -3.52
CA PRO A 95 12.02 -36.81 -2.85
C PRO A 95 11.22 -35.56 -3.25
N GLU A 96 10.78 -35.46 -4.51
CA GLU A 96 9.98 -34.32 -5.01
C GLU A 96 8.63 -34.15 -4.29
N GLN A 97 8.11 -35.21 -3.65
CA GLN A 97 6.84 -35.17 -2.92
C GLN A 97 6.98 -34.69 -1.48
N LEU A 98 8.19 -34.67 -0.91
CA LEU A 98 8.41 -34.30 0.49
C LEU A 98 7.84 -32.92 0.85
N PRO A 99 8.00 -31.84 0.05
CA PRO A 99 7.41 -30.54 0.36
C PRO A 99 5.88 -30.56 0.44
N LEU A 100 5.22 -31.41 -0.36
CA LEU A 100 3.77 -31.59 -0.32
C LEU A 100 3.33 -32.32 0.96
N LEU A 101 4.07 -33.34 1.39
CA LEU A 101 3.77 -34.11 2.60
C LEU A 101 3.96 -33.25 3.87
N PHE A 102 5.06 -32.48 3.96
CA PHE A 102 5.28 -31.51 5.04
C PHE A 102 4.14 -30.49 5.13
N ALA A 103 3.68 -29.96 3.99
CA ALA A 103 2.55 -29.04 3.93
C ALA A 103 1.23 -29.71 4.35
N GLN A 104 0.94 -30.90 3.82
CA GLN A 104 -0.29 -31.66 4.11
C GLN A 104 -0.46 -31.96 5.60
N ASP A 105 0.61 -32.38 6.27
CA ASP A 105 0.59 -32.67 7.70
C ASP A 105 0.44 -31.38 8.53
N THR A 106 1.19 -30.34 8.17
CA THR A 106 1.07 -29.00 8.80
C THR A 106 -0.36 -28.45 8.68
N PHE A 107 -1.04 -28.63 7.54
CA PHE A 107 -2.45 -28.25 7.36
C PHE A 107 -3.46 -29.16 8.08
N LYS A 108 -3.07 -30.39 8.46
CA LYS A 108 -3.90 -31.26 9.31
C LYS A 108 -3.75 -30.87 10.77
N VAL A 109 -2.53 -30.57 11.22
CA VAL A 109 -2.23 -30.05 12.56
C VAL A 109 -2.87 -28.68 12.78
N ALA A 110 -2.76 -27.76 11.82
CA ALA A 110 -3.35 -26.41 11.93
C ALA A 110 -4.88 -26.42 12.11
N ARG A 111 -5.57 -27.52 11.80
CA ARG A 111 -7.01 -27.68 12.04
C ARG A 111 -7.39 -27.98 13.50
N SER A 112 -6.43 -28.19 14.41
CA SER A 112 -6.69 -28.15 15.86
C SER A 112 -6.95 -26.74 16.42
N THR A 113 -7.11 -25.75 15.54
CA THR A 113 -7.69 -24.43 15.85
C THR A 113 -9.22 -24.44 15.83
N PHE A 114 -9.87 -25.55 15.44
CA PHE A 114 -11.31 -25.73 15.61
C PHE A 114 -11.63 -26.02 17.08
N ILE A 115 -12.42 -25.14 17.69
CA ILE A 115 -12.97 -25.24 19.04
C ILE A 115 -14.31 -25.97 18.95
N GLU A 116 -14.56 -26.98 19.79
CA GLU A 116 -15.82 -27.75 19.79
C GLU A 116 -16.84 -27.27 20.84
N GLU A 117 -16.45 -26.40 21.78
CA GLU A 117 -17.34 -25.92 22.84
C GLU A 117 -18.51 -25.06 22.34
N ILE A 118 -19.64 -25.13 23.05
CA ILE A 118 -20.79 -24.24 22.82
C ILE A 118 -20.50 -22.89 23.47
N THR A 119 -20.41 -21.85 22.65
CA THR A 119 -19.87 -20.55 23.03
C THR A 119 -20.91 -19.43 22.83
N PRO A 120 -21.23 -18.63 23.87
CA PRO A 120 -22.05 -17.44 23.72
C PRO A 120 -21.40 -16.39 22.82
N VAL A 121 -22.21 -15.63 22.09
CA VAL A 121 -21.75 -14.67 21.07
C VAL A 121 -22.29 -13.26 21.37
N ARG A 122 -21.66 -12.23 20.80
CA ARG A 122 -22.12 -10.84 20.88
C ARG A 122 -22.06 -10.18 19.52
N THR A 123 -23.16 -9.58 19.10
CA THR A 123 -23.26 -8.70 17.94
C THR A 123 -22.62 -7.35 18.24
N GLU A 124 -21.77 -6.85 17.35
CA GLU A 124 -21.14 -5.52 17.45
C GLU A 124 -21.63 -4.63 16.30
N ALA A 125 -21.45 -3.30 16.41
CA ALA A 125 -22.08 -2.33 15.51
C ALA A 125 -21.75 -2.54 14.01
N GLY A 126 -20.59 -3.14 13.70
CA GLY A 126 -20.21 -3.51 12.34
C GLY A 126 -21.14 -4.53 11.65
N LEU A 127 -22.01 -5.23 12.40
CA LEU A 127 -23.03 -6.10 11.81
C LEU A 127 -24.04 -5.31 10.96
N LEU A 128 -24.40 -4.09 11.39
CA LEU A 128 -25.30 -3.20 10.63
C LEU A 128 -24.72 -2.81 9.27
N SER A 129 -23.38 -2.81 9.13
CA SER A 129 -22.70 -2.60 7.84
C SER A 129 -22.85 -3.78 6.89
N LEU A 130 -23.11 -4.99 7.41
CA LEU A 130 -23.16 -6.26 6.67
C LEU A 130 -24.59 -6.81 6.47
N THR A 131 -25.59 -6.31 7.20
CA THR A 131 -26.96 -6.87 7.19
C THR A 131 -28.06 -5.86 6.86
N PRO A 132 -29.16 -6.28 6.19
CA PRO A 132 -30.34 -5.45 5.87
C PRO A 132 -31.05 -4.75 7.02
N ARG A 133 -30.83 -5.24 8.24
CA ARG A 133 -31.60 -4.96 9.44
C ARG A 133 -30.75 -5.33 10.66
N PRO A 134 -31.03 -4.78 11.85
CA PRO A 134 -30.47 -5.34 13.07
C PRO A 134 -30.86 -6.81 13.22
N PHE A 135 -29.90 -7.62 13.62
CA PHE A 135 -30.10 -8.97 14.13
C PHE A 135 -29.60 -9.01 15.56
N THR A 136 -30.36 -9.65 16.45
CA THR A 136 -29.88 -10.10 17.77
C THR A 136 -29.74 -11.61 17.67
N ILE A 137 -28.58 -12.17 18.02
CA ILE A 137 -28.36 -13.61 18.05
C ILE A 137 -28.64 -14.08 19.48
N PRO A 138 -29.74 -14.83 19.74
CA PRO A 138 -30.13 -15.21 21.09
C PRO A 138 -29.45 -16.50 21.57
N GLU A 139 -29.14 -17.41 20.63
CA GLU A 139 -28.55 -18.71 20.90
C GLU A 139 -27.01 -18.64 20.84
N PRO A 140 -26.29 -19.40 21.69
CA PRO A 140 -24.86 -19.60 21.52
C PRO A 140 -24.56 -20.41 20.25
N VAL A 141 -23.40 -20.17 19.65
CA VAL A 141 -22.88 -20.99 18.56
C VAL A 141 -22.28 -22.27 19.12
N GLY A 142 -22.24 -23.35 18.34
CA GLY A 142 -21.37 -24.48 18.63
C GLY A 142 -19.93 -24.24 18.16
N GLY A 143 -19.32 -25.27 17.58
CA GLY A 143 -17.91 -25.26 17.24
C GLY A 143 -17.53 -24.28 16.12
N TYR A 144 -16.34 -23.68 16.26
CA TYR A 144 -15.85 -22.62 15.38
C TYR A 144 -14.33 -22.63 15.22
N ASN A 145 -13.85 -22.06 14.11
CA ASN A 145 -12.42 -21.94 13.82
C ASN A 145 -11.82 -20.72 14.54
N LEU A 146 -10.88 -20.92 15.46
CA LEU A 146 -10.16 -19.86 16.14
C LEU A 146 -9.37 -19.01 15.12
N CYS A 147 -9.81 -17.77 14.94
CA CYS A 147 -9.30 -16.82 13.97
C CYS A 147 -8.98 -15.48 14.65
N TYR A 148 -8.21 -14.62 13.96
CA TYR A 148 -7.91 -13.27 14.41
C TYR A 148 -8.41 -12.24 13.39
N LEU A 149 -8.90 -11.09 13.88
CA LEU A 149 -9.37 -10.02 12.99
C LEU A 149 -8.18 -9.39 12.26
N LYS A 150 -8.26 -9.32 10.94
CA LYS A 150 -7.29 -8.58 10.13
C LYS A 150 -7.49 -7.06 10.31
N PRO A 151 -6.42 -6.23 10.27
CA PRO A 151 -6.58 -4.78 10.17
C PRO A 151 -7.57 -4.38 9.08
N GLU A 152 -8.33 -3.30 9.33
CA GLU A 152 -9.36 -2.74 8.44
C GLU A 152 -10.59 -3.66 8.17
N ALA A 153 -10.65 -4.87 8.72
CA ALA A 153 -11.85 -5.71 8.64
C ALA A 153 -12.95 -5.24 9.61
N ILE A 154 -14.19 -5.22 9.12
CA ILE A 154 -15.40 -4.92 9.89
C ILE A 154 -15.70 -6.14 10.77
N ARG A 155 -15.55 -6.01 12.09
CA ARG A 155 -15.96 -7.02 13.06
C ARG A 155 -17.45 -6.88 13.35
N ALA A 156 -18.21 -7.94 13.14
CA ALA A 156 -19.68 -7.92 13.22
C ALA A 156 -20.24 -8.80 14.34
N VAL A 157 -19.65 -9.97 14.57
CA VAL A 157 -20.01 -10.86 15.68
C VAL A 157 -18.73 -11.41 16.30
N VAL A 158 -18.69 -11.50 17.63
CA VAL A 158 -17.57 -12.06 18.39
C VAL A 158 -18.02 -13.11 19.40
N THR A 159 -17.14 -14.04 19.75
CA THR A 159 -17.34 -14.93 20.90
C THR A 159 -17.22 -14.19 22.23
N GLN A 160 -17.79 -14.76 23.29
CA GLN A 160 -17.71 -14.24 24.68
C GLN A 160 -16.76 -15.05 25.58
N ASP A 161 -16.04 -16.02 25.02
CA ASP A 161 -14.99 -16.80 25.68
C ASP A 161 -13.70 -15.98 25.92
N GLU A 162 -12.63 -16.65 26.38
CA GLU A 162 -11.32 -16.05 26.60
C GLU A 162 -10.66 -15.55 25.31
N PHE A 163 -10.96 -16.17 24.16
CA PHE A 163 -10.36 -15.82 22.87
C PHE A 163 -10.97 -14.56 22.25
N ARG A 164 -12.27 -14.31 22.47
CA ARG A 164 -13.05 -13.20 21.88
C ARG A 164 -12.87 -13.11 20.36
N ALA A 165 -12.84 -14.28 19.72
CA ALA A 165 -12.60 -14.44 18.30
C ALA A 165 -13.69 -13.77 17.45
N PRO A 166 -13.38 -13.25 16.25
CA PRO A 166 -14.38 -12.81 15.30
C PRO A 166 -15.13 -14.03 14.74
N LEU A 167 -16.40 -14.15 15.10
CA LEU A 167 -17.31 -15.15 14.54
C LEU A 167 -17.78 -14.75 13.14
N VAL A 168 -18.06 -13.45 12.96
CA VAL A 168 -18.35 -12.84 11.65
C VAL A 168 -17.49 -11.60 11.46
N ALA A 169 -16.80 -11.55 10.32
CA ALA A 169 -16.09 -10.37 9.85
C ALA A 169 -16.33 -10.15 8.35
N GLY A 170 -16.53 -8.88 7.96
CA GLY A 170 -16.62 -8.44 6.56
C GLY A 170 -15.43 -7.56 6.17
N TRP A 171 -15.01 -7.60 4.92
CA TRP A 171 -13.87 -6.80 4.43
C TRP A 171 -14.02 -6.48 2.94
N HIS A 172 -13.33 -5.43 2.49
CA HIS A 172 -13.23 -5.07 1.08
C HIS A 172 -11.81 -5.39 0.59
N ARG A 173 -11.67 -5.97 -0.61
CA ARG A 173 -10.37 -6.30 -1.19
C ARG A 173 -10.38 -6.04 -2.70
N GLY A 174 -9.73 -4.95 -3.10
CA GLY A 174 -9.93 -4.39 -4.45
C GLY A 174 -11.39 -3.95 -4.60
N LEU A 175 -12.01 -4.29 -5.73
CA LEU A 175 -13.45 -4.06 -5.96
C LEU A 175 -14.37 -5.10 -5.30
N GLY A 176 -13.81 -6.18 -4.72
CA GLY A 176 -14.57 -7.28 -4.16
C GLY A 176 -14.95 -7.10 -2.68
N ARG A 177 -16.11 -7.63 -2.30
CA ARG A 177 -16.56 -7.80 -0.90
C ARG A 177 -16.28 -9.23 -0.44
N VAL A 178 -15.90 -9.41 0.82
CA VAL A 178 -15.62 -10.73 1.43
C VAL A 178 -16.24 -10.78 2.82
N VAL A 179 -16.94 -11.87 3.15
CA VAL A 179 -17.37 -12.17 4.52
C VAL A 179 -16.80 -13.52 4.94
N CYS A 180 -16.37 -13.62 6.19
CA CYS A 180 -16.04 -14.86 6.86
C CYS A 180 -17.03 -15.10 7.99
N TYR A 181 -17.63 -16.30 8.02
CA TYR A 181 -18.31 -16.87 9.19
C TYR A 181 -17.48 -18.09 9.62
N THR A 182 -17.00 -18.11 10.87
CA THR A 182 -15.97 -19.08 11.29
C THR A 182 -16.53 -20.36 11.91
N ALA A 183 -17.83 -20.43 12.17
CA ALA A 183 -18.52 -21.61 12.70
C ALA A 183 -19.15 -22.48 11.61
N GLU A 184 -19.51 -23.72 11.98
CA GLU A 184 -20.16 -24.66 11.06
C GLU A 184 -21.60 -24.23 10.75
N VAL A 185 -21.92 -24.09 9.45
CA VAL A 185 -23.24 -23.60 8.98
C VAL A 185 -24.36 -24.59 9.28
N ASP A 186 -24.16 -25.85 8.93
CA ASP A 186 -25.06 -26.98 9.19
C ASP A 186 -24.19 -28.25 9.35
N GLY A 187 -24.45 -29.07 10.37
CA GLY A 187 -23.62 -30.23 10.70
C GLY A 187 -23.60 -30.62 12.18
N LYS A 188 -22.57 -31.38 12.58
CA LYS A 188 -22.40 -31.93 13.94
C LYS A 188 -22.17 -30.83 14.98
N TYR A 189 -21.52 -29.74 14.59
CA TYR A 189 -20.95 -28.72 15.44
C TYR A 189 -21.68 -27.37 15.37
N THR A 190 -22.65 -27.16 14.49
CA THR A 190 -23.42 -25.90 14.43
C THR A 190 -24.00 -25.50 15.80
N GLY A 191 -24.45 -26.48 16.59
CA GLY A 191 -24.88 -26.27 17.97
C GLY A 191 -26.24 -25.53 18.09
N PRO A 192 -26.51 -24.86 19.22
CA PRO A 192 -27.84 -24.28 19.49
C PRO A 192 -28.32 -23.24 18.48
N ILE A 193 -27.41 -22.50 17.82
CA ILE A 193 -27.75 -21.48 16.81
C ILE A 193 -28.60 -22.02 15.65
N ALA A 194 -28.54 -23.31 15.33
CA ALA A 194 -29.41 -23.95 14.34
C ALA A 194 -30.92 -23.87 14.68
N ARG A 195 -31.26 -23.61 15.96
CA ARG A 195 -32.64 -23.46 16.45
C ARG A 195 -33.15 -22.03 16.36
N TRP A 196 -32.30 -21.06 16.07
CA TRP A 196 -32.69 -19.66 15.95
C TRP A 196 -33.43 -19.44 14.62
N THR A 197 -34.71 -19.06 14.71
CA THR A 197 -35.64 -18.92 13.56
C THR A 197 -35.11 -18.04 12.42
N GLU A 198 -34.26 -17.06 12.73
CA GLU A 198 -33.73 -16.11 11.74
C GLU A 198 -32.33 -16.47 11.23
N TYR A 199 -31.77 -17.62 11.62
CA TYR A 199 -30.40 -18.02 11.27
C TYR A 199 -30.17 -18.12 9.75
N GLY A 200 -31.14 -18.66 9.00
CA GLY A 200 -31.08 -18.67 7.53
C GLY A 200 -31.12 -17.25 6.94
N ASP A 201 -31.96 -16.39 7.50
CA ASP A 201 -32.13 -14.99 7.11
C ASP A 201 -30.85 -14.17 7.34
N PHE A 202 -30.15 -14.46 8.44
CA PHE A 202 -28.84 -13.92 8.80
C PHE A 202 -27.74 -14.37 7.84
N LEU A 203 -27.63 -15.67 7.56
CA LEU A 203 -26.63 -16.20 6.61
C LEU A 203 -26.87 -15.69 5.19
N VAL A 204 -28.13 -15.63 4.73
CA VAL A 204 -28.51 -15.05 3.44
C VAL A 204 -28.19 -13.56 3.38
N SER A 205 -28.34 -12.82 4.49
CA SER A 205 -27.96 -11.41 4.57
C SER A 205 -26.45 -11.20 4.33
N LEU A 206 -25.61 -12.00 5.01
CA LEU A 206 -24.16 -11.96 4.83
C LEU A 206 -23.74 -12.36 3.40
N ALA A 207 -24.38 -13.39 2.84
CA ALA A 207 -24.12 -13.85 1.47
C ALA A 207 -24.50 -12.79 0.41
N ARG A 208 -25.66 -12.13 0.55
CA ARG A 208 -26.08 -11.04 -0.35
C ARG A 208 -25.14 -9.84 -0.31
N TRP A 209 -24.65 -9.47 0.87
CA TRP A 209 -23.64 -8.40 1.01
C TRP A 209 -22.33 -8.77 0.31
N ALA A 210 -21.83 -9.99 0.52
CA ALA A 210 -20.62 -10.50 -0.12
C ALA A 210 -20.75 -10.62 -1.65
N ALA A 211 -21.93 -10.98 -2.14
CA ALA A 211 -22.24 -11.08 -3.57
C ALA A 211 -22.29 -9.74 -4.31
N GLY A 212 -22.12 -8.60 -3.62
CA GLY A 212 -22.15 -7.30 -4.27
C GLY A 212 -23.53 -6.89 -4.78
N GLN A 213 -24.62 -7.43 -4.21
CA GLN A 213 -25.97 -7.00 -4.55
C GLN A 213 -26.21 -5.59 -4.01
N ASP A 214 -25.85 -4.59 -4.81
CA ASP A 214 -26.16 -3.21 -4.53
C ASP A 214 -27.67 -3.02 -4.55
N ARG A 215 -28.19 -2.53 -3.42
CA ARG A 215 -29.59 -2.18 -3.27
C ARG A 215 -29.81 -0.86 -3.98
N SER A 216 -30.17 -0.93 -5.24
CA SER A 216 -30.69 0.22 -5.96
C SER A 216 -31.88 0.79 -5.19
N LEU A 217 -31.95 2.12 -5.14
CA LEU A 217 -33.21 2.78 -4.88
C LEU A 217 -34.19 2.48 -6.03
N PRO A 218 -35.50 2.63 -5.82
CA PRO A 218 -36.46 2.72 -6.90
C PRO A 218 -36.06 3.81 -7.90
N ASP A 219 -36.36 3.63 -9.20
CA ASP A 219 -35.89 4.50 -10.28
C ASP A 219 -36.25 6.00 -10.11
N ASN A 220 -37.31 6.29 -9.34
CA ASN A 220 -37.77 7.64 -9.00
C ASN A 220 -37.06 8.28 -7.77
N LEU A 221 -35.98 7.66 -7.28
CA LEU A 221 -35.17 8.10 -6.15
C LEU A 221 -33.68 7.92 -6.43
N ALA A 222 -32.87 8.97 -6.28
CA ALA A 222 -31.42 8.90 -6.41
C ALA A 222 -30.72 9.45 -5.17
N VAL A 223 -29.63 8.81 -4.72
CA VAL A 223 -28.82 9.29 -3.60
C VAL A 223 -27.41 9.63 -4.07
N THR A 224 -26.94 10.83 -3.72
CA THR A 224 -25.55 11.26 -3.98
C THR A 224 -24.86 11.60 -2.67
N GLN A 225 -23.56 11.30 -2.58
CA GLN A 225 -22.73 11.58 -1.41
C GLN A 225 -21.48 12.32 -1.87
N ASP A 226 -21.41 13.60 -1.54
CA ASP A 226 -20.33 14.51 -1.90
C ASP A 226 -19.41 14.72 -0.68
N THR A 227 -18.11 14.47 -0.80
CA THR A 227 -17.15 14.92 0.24
C THR A 227 -17.05 16.44 0.19
N VAL A 228 -17.13 17.09 1.35
CA VAL A 228 -17.09 18.56 1.48
C VAL A 228 -16.06 18.97 2.54
N ARG A 229 -15.66 20.24 2.56
CA ARG A 229 -14.70 20.76 3.55
C ARG A 229 -15.19 20.47 4.98
N GLY A 230 -14.49 19.56 5.66
CA GLY A 230 -14.80 19.14 7.03
C GLY A 230 -15.96 18.16 7.18
N GLY A 231 -16.40 17.44 6.13
CA GLY A 231 -17.48 16.48 6.27
C GLY A 231 -17.90 15.74 4.99
N ALA A 232 -19.06 15.11 5.04
CA ALA A 232 -19.75 14.57 3.86
C ALA A 232 -21.17 15.16 3.77
N ARG A 233 -21.61 15.44 2.56
CA ARG A 233 -22.96 15.91 2.23
C ARG A 233 -23.71 14.78 1.53
N ILE A 234 -24.80 14.33 2.12
CA ILE A 234 -25.69 13.30 1.56
C ILE A 234 -26.93 14.01 1.03
N ARG A 235 -27.33 13.68 -0.18
CA ARG A 235 -28.51 14.21 -0.87
C ARG A 235 -29.40 13.07 -1.34
N LEU A 236 -30.69 13.16 -1.03
CA LEU A 236 -31.72 12.33 -1.63
C LEU A 236 -32.52 13.20 -2.60
N HIS A 237 -32.38 12.88 -3.88
CA HIS A 237 -33.13 13.47 -4.99
C HIS A 237 -34.36 12.60 -5.25
N LEU A 238 -35.50 13.25 -5.43
CA LEU A 238 -36.75 12.67 -5.88
C LEU A 238 -36.97 13.03 -7.36
N ASP A 239 -37.67 12.18 -8.09
CA ASP A 239 -38.23 12.55 -9.39
C ASP A 239 -39.19 13.76 -9.24
N PRO A 240 -38.94 14.89 -9.95
CA PRO A 240 -39.77 16.10 -9.83
C PRO A 240 -41.20 15.94 -10.40
N GLU A 241 -41.50 14.85 -11.13
CA GLU A 241 -42.87 14.54 -11.58
C GLU A 241 -43.74 13.89 -10.46
N LEU A 242 -43.15 13.57 -9.30
CA LEU A 242 -43.89 13.02 -8.16
C LEU A 242 -44.78 14.07 -7.47
N GLU A 243 -46.11 13.93 -7.62
CA GLU A 243 -47.09 14.73 -6.85
C GLU A 243 -46.88 14.67 -5.33
N ARG A 244 -46.30 13.57 -4.82
CA ARG A 244 -46.08 13.31 -3.39
C ARG A 244 -44.82 12.46 -3.18
N PRO A 245 -44.05 12.69 -2.09
CA PRO A 245 -42.93 11.83 -1.75
C PRO A 245 -43.36 10.38 -1.47
N PRO A 246 -42.56 9.36 -1.84
CA PRO A 246 -42.93 7.94 -1.71
C PRO A 246 -42.82 7.40 -0.27
N PHE A 247 -42.62 8.26 0.73
CA PHE A 247 -42.42 7.90 2.13
C PHE A 247 -43.38 8.67 3.05
N THR A 248 -43.96 7.97 4.03
CA THR A 248 -44.94 8.53 4.99
C THR A 248 -44.30 9.28 6.17
N GLN A 249 -42.98 9.14 6.35
CA GLN A 249 -42.17 9.86 7.33
C GLN A 249 -40.88 10.34 6.66
N PRO A 250 -40.30 11.48 7.07
CA PRO A 250 -39.04 11.97 6.49
C PRO A 250 -37.91 10.95 6.72
N PRO A 251 -37.14 10.59 5.66
CA PRO A 251 -36.13 9.54 5.76
C PRO A 251 -35.00 9.92 6.72
N SER A 252 -34.34 8.88 7.23
CA SER A 252 -33.23 9.02 8.16
C SER A 252 -31.94 8.46 7.57
N VAL A 253 -30.81 8.90 8.09
CA VAL A 253 -29.50 8.33 7.80
C VAL A 253 -28.94 7.80 9.10
N ILE A 254 -28.77 6.48 9.17
CA ILE A 254 -28.04 5.82 10.25
C ILE A 254 -26.55 5.98 9.92
N VAL A 255 -25.77 6.47 10.87
CA VAL A 255 -24.35 6.77 10.67
C VAL A 255 -23.53 5.96 11.66
N LEU A 256 -22.54 5.23 11.14
CA LEU A 256 -21.56 4.49 11.93
C LEU A 256 -20.22 5.19 11.80
N ARG A 257 -19.77 5.83 12.88
CA ARG A 257 -18.48 6.53 12.98
C ARG A 257 -17.45 5.62 13.63
N GLN A 258 -16.45 5.19 12.88
CA GLN A 258 -15.31 4.45 13.42
C GLN A 258 -14.15 5.41 13.72
N ARG A 259 -13.80 5.54 15.01
CA ARG A 259 -12.64 6.32 15.46
C ARG A 259 -11.36 5.47 15.46
N ARG A 260 -10.19 6.12 15.53
CA ARG A 260 -8.87 5.47 15.59
C ARG A 260 -8.64 4.55 16.80
N ASP A 261 -9.43 4.67 17.86
CA ASP A 261 -9.40 3.75 19.02
C ASP A 261 -10.18 2.44 18.77
N GLY A 262 -10.76 2.27 17.56
CA GLY A 262 -11.55 1.11 17.19
C GLY A 262 -12.99 1.14 17.70
N ARG A 263 -13.42 2.20 18.39
CA ARG A 263 -14.83 2.37 18.76
C ARG A 263 -15.66 2.75 17.55
N VAL A 264 -16.85 2.16 17.48
CA VAL A 264 -17.88 2.46 16.49
C VAL A 264 -19.05 3.10 17.21
N GLU A 265 -19.29 4.38 16.96
CA GLU A 265 -20.41 5.14 17.50
C GLU A 265 -21.55 5.14 16.47
N ARG A 266 -22.79 4.84 16.92
CA ARG A 266 -23.99 4.87 16.06
C ARG A 266 -24.78 6.16 16.34
N GLU A 267 -24.92 6.97 15.31
CA GLU A 267 -25.81 8.13 15.27
C GLU A 267 -27.00 7.84 14.33
N GLN A 268 -28.07 8.62 14.46
CA GLN A 268 -29.18 8.64 13.50
C GLN A 268 -29.58 10.09 13.26
N HIS A 269 -29.47 10.53 12.01
CA HIS A 269 -29.77 11.89 11.57
C HIS A 269 -30.99 11.87 10.65
N ARG A 270 -31.67 13.01 10.48
CA ARG A 270 -32.81 13.15 9.58
C ARG A 270 -32.41 13.97 8.36
N LEU A 271 -32.84 13.54 7.17
CA LEU A 271 -32.72 14.32 5.93
C LEU A 271 -33.67 15.52 5.96
N VAL A 272 -33.19 16.71 5.57
CA VAL A 272 -33.95 17.97 5.63
C VAL A 272 -34.26 18.47 4.23
N TRP A 273 -35.55 18.72 3.96
CA TRP A 273 -36.00 19.35 2.72
C TRP A 273 -35.27 20.67 2.46
N THR A 274 -34.61 20.75 1.31
CA THR A 274 -33.90 21.94 0.82
C THR A 274 -34.58 22.51 -0.42
N GLN A 275 -35.19 21.65 -1.23
CA GLN A 275 -36.08 22.00 -2.36
C GLN A 275 -37.32 21.09 -2.32
N ALA A 276 -38.23 21.17 -3.29
CA ALA A 276 -39.43 20.31 -3.34
C ALA A 276 -39.10 18.84 -3.70
N ASP A 277 -37.98 18.66 -4.37
CA ASP A 277 -37.42 17.45 -4.97
C ASP A 277 -36.12 16.99 -4.27
N LEU A 278 -35.56 17.79 -3.35
CA LEU A 278 -34.26 17.55 -2.73
C LEU A 278 -34.33 17.59 -1.20
N LEU A 279 -33.85 16.52 -0.55
CA LEU A 279 -33.47 16.54 0.86
C LEU A 279 -31.95 16.45 0.99
N GLU A 280 -31.37 17.24 1.90
CA GLU A 280 -29.93 17.24 2.18
C GLU A 280 -29.66 16.96 3.67
N LEU A 281 -28.52 16.33 3.94
CA LEU A 281 -27.92 16.16 5.25
C LEU A 281 -26.42 16.43 5.15
N GLN A 282 -25.90 17.33 5.98
CA GLN A 282 -24.46 17.57 6.10
C GLN A 282 -23.94 16.90 7.38
N LEU A 283 -23.06 15.92 7.22
CA LEU A 283 -22.40 15.19 8.30
C LEU A 283 -21.03 15.81 8.57
N PRO A 284 -20.84 16.57 9.66
CA PRO A 284 -19.51 17.07 10.03
C PRO A 284 -18.62 15.91 10.47
N PHE A 285 -17.34 15.99 10.10
CA PHE A 285 -16.29 15.04 10.50
C PHE A 285 -15.36 15.72 11.51
N SER A 286 -14.96 14.97 12.53
CA SER A 286 -14.23 15.45 13.72
C SER A 286 -12.72 15.17 13.68
N GLY A 287 -12.21 14.54 12.61
CA GLY A 287 -10.80 14.21 12.43
C GLY A 287 -10.61 12.96 11.59
N SER A 288 -9.64 12.12 11.95
CA SER A 288 -9.38 10.82 11.31
C SER A 288 -10.38 9.76 11.76
N GLU A 289 -11.64 9.92 11.35
CA GLU A 289 -12.71 8.92 11.46
C GLU A 289 -13.09 8.39 10.07
N THR A 290 -13.60 7.15 10.04
CA THR A 290 -14.26 6.58 8.86
C THR A 290 -15.75 6.52 9.13
N VAL A 291 -16.54 7.13 8.26
CA VAL A 291 -17.99 7.28 8.40
C VAL A 291 -18.67 6.41 7.35
N LEU A 292 -19.40 5.38 7.79
CA LEU A 292 -20.33 4.66 6.94
C LEU A 292 -21.74 5.20 7.17
N ALA A 293 -22.39 5.65 6.10
CA ALA A 293 -23.76 6.14 6.13
C ALA A 293 -24.70 5.11 5.47
N THR A 294 -25.86 4.88 6.10
CA THR A 294 -26.91 4.01 5.59
C THR A 294 -28.20 4.82 5.51
N LEU A 295 -28.73 4.99 4.30
CA LEU A 295 -30.01 5.63 4.05
C LEU A 295 -31.15 4.68 4.45
N ASP A 296 -31.97 5.12 5.39
CA ASP A 296 -33.12 4.42 5.94
C ASP A 296 -34.41 5.11 5.48
N LEU A 297 -35.07 4.48 4.51
CA LEU A 297 -36.27 4.97 3.83
C LEU A 297 -37.49 4.16 4.30
N PRO A 298 -38.50 4.79 4.95
CA PRO A 298 -39.68 4.09 5.45
C PRO A 298 -40.41 3.30 4.35
N GLY A 299 -40.50 1.97 4.52
CA GLY A 299 -41.13 1.05 3.57
C GLY A 299 -40.21 0.52 2.47
N GLN A 300 -38.94 0.95 2.41
CA GLN A 300 -37.92 0.44 1.51
C GLN A 300 -36.84 -0.35 2.26
N ALA A 301 -36.01 -1.07 1.51
CA ALA A 301 -34.81 -1.69 2.04
C ALA A 301 -33.73 -0.60 2.29
N PRO A 302 -33.05 -0.57 3.46
CA PRO A 302 -32.00 0.43 3.68
C PRO A 302 -30.81 0.22 2.75
N VAL A 303 -30.25 1.34 2.29
CA VAL A 303 -29.20 1.43 1.27
C VAL A 303 -27.91 1.94 1.91
N ASN A 304 -26.85 1.13 1.84
CA ASN A 304 -25.53 1.53 2.32
C ASN A 304 -24.85 2.44 1.29
N LEU A 305 -24.38 3.60 1.74
CA LEU A 305 -23.62 4.54 0.93
C LEU A 305 -22.10 4.29 1.10
N PRO A 306 -21.23 4.78 0.21
CA PRO A 306 -19.79 4.56 0.30
C PRO A 306 -19.18 5.02 1.63
N PRO A 307 -18.31 4.21 2.27
CA PRO A 307 -17.58 4.64 3.46
C PRO A 307 -16.68 5.83 3.11
N THR A 308 -16.85 6.93 3.84
CA THR A 308 -16.17 8.20 3.57
C THR A 308 -15.35 8.62 4.79
N CYS A 309 -14.12 9.06 4.55
CA CYS A 309 -13.23 9.68 5.53
C CYS A 309 -12.69 11.00 4.94
N LEU A 310 -12.13 11.87 5.78
CA LEU A 310 -11.34 13.00 5.27
C LEU A 310 -10.03 12.44 4.69
N PRO A 311 -9.74 12.59 3.37
CA PRO A 311 -8.52 12.05 2.76
C PRO A 311 -7.27 12.81 3.21
N TYR A 312 -7.46 14.07 3.59
CA TYR A 312 -6.50 14.99 4.18
C TYR A 312 -7.28 16.04 4.98
N SER A 313 -6.60 16.79 5.84
CA SER A 313 -7.21 17.94 6.52
C SER A 313 -7.58 19.05 5.51
N PRO A 314 -8.68 19.82 5.71
CA PRO A 314 -9.16 20.79 4.71
C PRO A 314 -8.16 21.88 4.28
N GLU A 315 -7.18 22.21 5.11
CA GLU A 315 -6.07 23.13 4.80
C GLU A 315 -5.08 22.58 3.76
N HIS A 316 -5.09 21.28 3.50
CA HIS A 316 -4.31 20.60 2.46
C HIS A 316 -5.13 20.28 1.20
N GLU A 317 -6.40 20.71 1.12
CA GLU A 317 -7.22 20.54 -0.07
C GLU A 317 -6.67 21.39 -1.23
N PRO A 318 -6.44 20.80 -2.42
CA PRO A 318 -6.12 21.55 -3.63
C PRO A 318 -7.27 22.51 -3.95
N THR A 319 -7.09 23.78 -3.58
CA THR A 319 -8.13 24.80 -3.76
C THR A 319 -8.35 25.04 -5.25
N ASN A 320 -9.62 25.18 -5.64
CA ASN A 320 -10.07 25.31 -7.03
C ASN A 320 -9.19 26.27 -7.84
N GLN A 321 -8.72 25.84 -9.02
CA GLN A 321 -7.75 26.57 -9.84
C GLN A 321 -8.19 28.00 -10.18
N GLU A 322 -9.50 28.23 -10.30
CA GLU A 322 -10.11 29.54 -10.54
C GLU A 322 -9.79 30.56 -9.43
N LEU A 323 -9.75 30.12 -8.16
CA LEU A 323 -9.34 30.97 -7.03
C LEU A 323 -7.86 31.32 -7.12
N GLY A 324 -7.01 30.37 -7.54
CA GLY A 324 -5.59 30.61 -7.77
C GLY A 324 -5.36 31.67 -8.85
N ALA A 325 -6.03 31.53 -10.00
CA ALA A 325 -5.97 32.52 -11.08
C ALA A 325 -6.45 33.91 -10.63
N HIS A 326 -7.57 33.99 -9.90
CA HIS A 326 -8.09 35.27 -9.42
C HIS A 326 -7.16 35.95 -8.39
N VAL A 327 -6.56 35.19 -7.46
CA VAL A 327 -5.57 35.71 -6.50
C VAL A 327 -4.29 36.18 -7.22
N LEU A 328 -3.81 35.43 -8.22
CA LEU A 328 -2.66 35.84 -9.03
C LEU A 328 -2.94 37.10 -9.85
N ALA A 329 -4.15 37.25 -10.41
CA ALA A 329 -4.56 38.46 -11.11
C ALA A 329 -4.64 39.68 -10.17
N GLN A 330 -5.15 39.51 -8.94
CA GLN A 330 -5.12 40.57 -7.93
C GLN A 330 -3.69 40.95 -7.50
N LEU A 331 -2.81 39.96 -7.33
CA LEU A 331 -1.38 40.18 -7.05
C LEU A 331 -0.67 40.91 -8.20
N ALA A 332 -0.94 40.55 -9.45
CA ALA A 332 -0.43 41.24 -10.62
C ALA A 332 -0.87 42.72 -10.64
N LEU A 333 -2.18 42.98 -10.48
CA LEU A 333 -2.71 44.34 -10.40
C LEU A 333 -2.10 45.16 -9.25
N ALA A 334 -1.91 44.55 -8.07
CA ALA A 334 -1.33 45.23 -6.90
C ALA A 334 0.18 45.50 -7.02
N THR A 335 0.91 44.72 -7.83
CA THR A 335 2.38 44.85 -7.99
C THR A 335 2.80 45.51 -9.31
N GLY A 336 1.87 45.76 -10.23
CA GLY A 336 2.18 46.16 -11.60
C GLY A 336 2.69 45.00 -12.48
N GLY A 337 2.52 43.76 -12.03
CA GLY A 337 2.79 42.55 -12.80
C GLY A 337 1.78 42.34 -13.93
N VAL A 338 2.13 41.46 -14.87
CA VAL A 338 1.32 41.12 -16.05
C VAL A 338 1.29 39.60 -16.20
N GLU A 339 0.12 39.04 -16.48
CA GLU A 339 -0.03 37.62 -16.78
C GLU A 339 0.69 37.25 -18.09
N ARG A 340 1.48 36.16 -18.08
CA ARG A 340 2.27 35.70 -19.22
C ARG A 340 1.93 34.24 -19.55
N ALA A 341 1.06 34.05 -20.52
CA ALA A 341 0.74 32.72 -21.06
C ALA A 341 1.89 32.11 -21.88
N ASP A 342 2.75 32.94 -22.49
CA ASP A 342 3.91 32.49 -23.28
C ASP A 342 5.23 32.81 -22.55
N VAL A 343 5.88 31.76 -22.07
CA VAL A 343 7.17 31.77 -21.34
C VAL A 343 8.33 32.26 -22.23
N THR A 344 8.23 32.13 -23.56
CA THR A 344 9.31 32.53 -24.48
C THR A 344 9.49 34.05 -24.52
N THR A 345 8.40 34.81 -24.39
CA THR A 345 8.39 36.29 -24.45
C THR A 345 8.96 36.98 -23.20
N ILE A 346 9.28 36.24 -22.14
CA ILE A 346 9.76 36.81 -20.86
C ILE A 346 11.08 37.57 -21.03
N TRP A 347 11.91 37.19 -22.01
CA TRP A 347 13.23 37.78 -22.24
C TRP A 347 13.18 39.14 -22.94
N ASP A 348 12.09 39.45 -23.66
CA ASP A 348 11.95 40.69 -24.44
C ASP A 348 11.61 41.91 -23.57
N ASP A 349 10.85 41.70 -22.50
CA ASP A 349 10.38 42.75 -21.57
C ASP A 349 11.26 42.90 -20.31
N ILE A 350 12.49 42.35 -20.32
CA ILE A 350 13.42 42.51 -19.18
C ILE A 350 13.77 44.00 -19.01
N PRO A 351 13.56 44.61 -17.82
CA PRO A 351 13.82 46.02 -17.61
C PRO A 351 15.31 46.34 -17.82
N ALA A 352 15.59 47.29 -18.69
CA ALA A 352 16.95 47.66 -19.12
C ALA A 352 17.78 48.29 -17.98
N THR A 353 18.38 47.44 -17.15
CA THR A 353 19.27 47.86 -16.06
C THR A 353 20.60 48.40 -16.58
N ARG A 354 21.15 49.43 -15.92
CA ARG A 354 22.47 49.99 -16.27
C ARG A 354 23.58 49.11 -15.73
N VAL A 355 24.05 48.16 -16.55
CA VAL A 355 25.24 47.36 -16.25
C VAL A 355 26.51 48.20 -16.46
N TYR A 356 27.33 48.35 -15.42
CA TYR A 356 28.62 49.03 -15.50
C TYR A 356 29.71 48.05 -15.97
N SER A 357 29.99 48.04 -17.27
CA SER A 357 31.06 47.20 -17.85
C SER A 357 32.46 47.72 -17.46
N PRO A 358 33.35 46.89 -16.88
CA PRO A 358 34.69 47.32 -16.51
C PRO A 358 35.59 47.51 -17.74
N LEU A 359 35.99 48.76 -18.02
CA LEU A 359 36.94 49.09 -19.08
C LEU A 359 38.40 48.74 -18.74
N ARG A 360 38.71 48.44 -17.47
CA ARG A 360 40.06 48.10 -16.97
C ARG A 360 40.79 47.02 -17.81
N PRO A 361 40.23 45.83 -18.11
CA PRO A 361 40.92 44.84 -18.94
C PRO A 361 41.23 45.35 -20.35
N TRP A 362 40.32 46.10 -20.98
CA TRP A 362 40.52 46.67 -22.32
C TRP A 362 41.63 47.73 -22.32
N LEU A 363 41.68 48.59 -21.31
CA LEU A 363 42.74 49.59 -21.15
C LEU A 363 44.09 48.95 -20.82
N LEU A 364 44.13 47.86 -20.05
CA LEU A 364 45.34 47.09 -19.78
C LEU A 364 45.87 46.37 -21.04
N MET A 365 44.98 45.80 -21.86
CA MET A 365 45.35 45.24 -23.16
C MET A 365 45.90 46.30 -24.11
N LEU A 366 45.28 47.48 -24.18
CA LEU A 366 45.77 48.60 -24.99
C LEU A 366 47.13 49.10 -24.51
N ALA A 367 47.33 49.22 -23.19
CA ALA A 367 48.62 49.57 -22.60
C ALA A 367 49.70 48.50 -22.86
N LEU A 368 49.35 47.21 -22.84
CA LEU A 368 50.27 46.12 -23.17
C LEU A 368 50.66 46.16 -24.66
N VAL A 369 49.72 46.41 -25.57
CA VAL A 369 50.02 46.59 -27.01
C VAL A 369 50.90 47.82 -27.23
N ALA A 370 50.64 48.93 -26.55
CA ALA A 370 51.50 50.12 -26.62
C ALA A 370 52.92 49.84 -26.09
N LEU A 371 53.06 49.09 -24.98
CA LEU A 371 54.35 48.67 -24.45
C LEU A 371 55.10 47.73 -25.43
N LEU A 372 54.39 46.78 -26.05
CA LEU A 372 54.98 45.88 -27.04
C LEU A 372 55.44 46.62 -28.30
N LEU A 373 54.71 47.65 -28.74
CA LEU A 373 55.13 48.55 -29.82
C LEU A 373 56.36 49.39 -29.42
N GLU A 374 56.43 49.86 -28.17
CA GLU A 374 57.57 50.62 -27.64
C GLU A 374 58.84 49.76 -27.53
N ILE A 375 58.70 48.51 -27.05
CA ILE A 375 59.79 47.52 -27.01
C ILE A 375 60.23 47.09 -28.41
N LEU A 376 59.27 46.83 -29.32
CA LEU A 376 59.57 46.54 -30.72
C LEU A 376 60.38 47.68 -31.33
N GLU A 377 60.00 48.93 -31.06
CA GLU A 377 60.69 50.10 -31.57
C GLU A 377 62.09 50.26 -31.00
N ARG A 378 62.26 50.20 -29.67
CA ARG A 378 63.60 50.25 -29.05
C ARG A 378 64.53 49.14 -29.55
N ARG A 379 63.99 47.97 -29.90
CA ARG A 379 64.78 46.78 -30.28
C ARG A 379 65.09 46.68 -31.77
N THR A 380 64.24 47.23 -32.64
CA THR A 380 64.36 47.09 -34.10
C THR A 380 64.53 48.41 -34.83
N GLY A 381 64.15 49.54 -34.23
CA GLY A 381 64.05 50.84 -34.90
C GLY A 381 63.09 50.84 -36.08
N TRP A 382 62.14 49.91 -36.18
CA TRP A 382 61.39 49.68 -37.42
C TRP A 382 60.42 50.84 -37.73
N LEU A 383 59.73 51.40 -36.74
CA LEU A 383 58.84 52.55 -36.95
C LEU A 383 59.63 53.84 -37.19
N THR A 384 60.79 54.07 -36.55
CA THR A 384 61.64 55.24 -36.87
C THR A 384 62.38 55.11 -38.20
N THR A 385 62.81 53.90 -38.60
CA THR A 385 63.35 53.67 -39.95
C THR A 385 62.26 53.78 -41.00
N LEU A 386 61.05 53.23 -40.79
CA LEU A 386 59.91 53.48 -41.68
C LEU A 386 59.53 54.97 -41.74
N ALA A 387 59.57 55.69 -40.62
CA ALA A 387 59.26 57.13 -40.59
C ALA A 387 60.32 57.96 -41.33
N THR A 388 61.61 57.64 -41.20
CA THR A 388 62.69 58.33 -41.93
C THR A 388 62.71 57.96 -43.41
N TRP A 389 62.40 56.71 -43.78
CA TRP A 389 62.12 56.33 -45.17
C TRP A 389 60.88 57.05 -45.72
N ALA A 390 59.81 57.18 -44.92
CA ALA A 390 58.61 57.92 -45.32
C ALA A 390 58.86 59.44 -45.46
N GLN A 391 59.77 60.03 -44.69
CA GLN A 391 60.20 61.43 -44.85
C GLN A 391 61.10 61.62 -46.07
N LEU A 392 62.03 60.70 -46.35
CA LEU A 392 62.84 60.70 -47.58
C LEU A 392 61.99 60.52 -48.84
N VAL A 393 61.00 59.62 -48.82
CA VAL A 393 60.02 59.46 -49.90
C VAL A 393 59.05 60.64 -49.97
N GLY A 394 58.69 61.23 -48.82
CA GLY A 394 57.80 62.39 -48.71
C GLY A 394 58.33 63.62 -49.45
N PHE A 395 59.64 63.88 -49.40
CA PHE A 395 60.26 65.00 -50.12
C PHE A 395 60.24 64.81 -51.65
N ALA A 396 60.20 63.56 -52.14
CA ALA A 396 60.03 63.24 -53.55
C ALA A 396 58.54 63.22 -53.99
N ALA A 397 57.62 62.87 -53.09
CA ALA A 397 56.19 62.78 -53.36
C ALA A 397 55.50 64.17 -53.39
N ALA A 398 55.99 65.14 -52.61
CA ALA A 398 55.40 66.49 -52.50
C ALA A 398 55.34 67.29 -53.82
N LEU A 399 56.03 66.85 -54.88
CA LEU A 399 56.06 67.54 -56.18
C LEU A 399 55.06 67.00 -57.21
N ARG A 400 54.21 66.01 -56.88
CA ARG A 400 53.21 65.43 -57.81
C ARG A 400 51.86 65.13 -57.15
N ARG A 401 50.82 65.86 -57.58
CA ARG A 401 49.39 65.84 -57.15
C ARG A 401 49.18 66.52 -55.80
N THR A 402 48.50 67.66 -55.67
CA THR A 402 47.85 68.54 -56.67
C THR A 402 46.79 67.89 -57.57
N THR A 403 45.72 67.32 -57.00
CA THR A 403 44.34 67.43 -57.53
C THR A 403 43.29 66.87 -56.56
N MET A 404 42.09 67.45 -56.59
CA MET A 404 40.83 66.95 -56.02
C MET A 404 40.80 66.55 -54.53
N ALA A 405 40.72 67.57 -53.67
CA ALA A 405 39.90 67.51 -52.46
C ALA A 405 38.84 68.64 -52.51
N THR A 406 37.55 68.29 -52.43
CA THR A 406 36.36 69.07 -51.97
C THR A 406 35.06 68.49 -52.56
N PHE A 407 33.90 68.87 -52.00
CA PHE A 407 32.53 68.51 -52.41
C PHE A 407 32.07 67.04 -52.28
N ALA A 408 31.47 66.72 -51.12
CA ALA A 408 30.31 65.80 -51.00
C ALA A 408 29.65 65.79 -49.59
N ALA A 409 30.35 66.26 -48.55
CA ALA A 409 29.95 66.18 -47.14
C ALA A 409 28.78 67.10 -46.72
N VAL A 410 27.61 66.95 -47.35
CA VAL A 410 26.38 67.74 -47.05
C VAL A 410 25.11 66.86 -46.99
N ARG A 411 25.04 65.74 -47.72
CA ARG A 411 23.76 65.13 -48.11
C ARG A 411 23.08 64.16 -47.11
N TRP A 412 23.49 64.15 -45.84
CA TRP A 412 23.00 63.18 -44.83
C TRP A 412 22.07 63.77 -43.75
N ILE A 413 22.27 65.03 -43.34
CA ILE A 413 21.57 65.62 -42.17
C ILE A 413 20.14 66.11 -42.49
N ALA A 414 19.83 66.40 -43.75
CA ALA A 414 18.59 67.07 -44.16
C ALA A 414 17.35 66.16 -44.38
N ARG A 415 17.24 65.01 -43.70
CA ARG A 415 16.16 64.02 -43.96
C ARG A 415 15.33 63.58 -42.74
N LEU A 416 15.51 64.18 -41.57
CA LEU A 416 14.83 63.79 -40.32
C LEU A 416 13.63 64.67 -39.89
N THR A 417 13.23 65.67 -40.68
CA THR A 417 12.24 66.68 -40.26
C THR A 417 11.21 67.05 -41.33
N ARG A 418 10.26 66.16 -41.67
CA ARG A 418 8.97 66.54 -42.30
C ARG A 418 7.89 65.44 -42.25
N ARG A 419 6.69 65.81 -41.73
CA ARG A 419 5.41 65.06 -41.68
C ARG A 419 5.43 63.77 -40.84
N ARG A 420 4.43 63.39 -40.02
CA ARG A 420 3.17 63.97 -39.45
C ARG A 420 2.09 64.51 -40.42
N LYS A 421 0.84 64.05 -40.18
CA LYS A 421 -0.47 64.35 -40.84
C LYS A 421 -0.75 63.69 -42.21
N GLN A 422 -1.38 62.52 -42.17
CA GLN A 422 -2.61 62.05 -42.87
C GLN A 422 -2.85 60.61 -42.36
N VAL A 423 -3.99 60.10 -41.82
CA VAL A 423 -5.42 60.47 -41.74
C VAL A 423 -6.31 59.89 -42.87
N ILE A 424 -7.13 58.89 -42.48
CA ILE A 424 -8.44 58.44 -43.03
C ILE A 424 -8.52 57.30 -44.10
N VAL A 425 -9.03 56.14 -43.63
CA VAL A 425 -10.07 55.23 -44.19
C VAL A 425 -9.77 54.12 -45.22
N SER A 426 -10.55 53.03 -45.08
CA SER A 426 -10.80 51.84 -45.95
C SER A 426 -9.70 50.76 -46.05
N GLU A 427 -9.99 49.45 -46.10
CA GLU A 427 -11.30 48.75 -45.99
C GLU A 427 -11.19 47.31 -45.43
N THR A 428 -12.34 46.70 -45.16
CA THR A 428 -12.54 45.34 -44.59
C THR A 428 -12.31 44.21 -45.60
N GLN A 429 -11.64 43.12 -45.21
CA GLN A 429 -12.08 41.76 -45.57
C GLN A 429 -11.45 40.65 -44.70
N VAL A 430 -12.19 39.53 -44.59
CA VAL A 430 -11.84 38.32 -43.81
C VAL A 430 -11.99 37.11 -44.74
N PRO A 431 -11.06 36.14 -44.72
CA PRO A 431 -11.51 34.74 -44.59
C PRO A 431 -10.57 33.82 -43.76
N THR A 432 -11.16 33.19 -42.74
CA THR A 432 -11.27 31.73 -42.53
C THR A 432 -10.13 30.79 -43.01
N GLY A 433 -9.53 29.97 -42.12
CA GLY A 433 -8.48 29.00 -42.52
C GLY A 433 -8.08 27.89 -41.54
N LYS A 434 -9.01 27.01 -41.15
CA LYS A 434 -8.88 25.64 -40.56
C LYS A 434 -7.52 25.13 -39.99
N ILE A 435 -7.57 24.64 -38.75
CA ILE A 435 -6.58 23.74 -38.12
C ILE A 435 -6.70 22.30 -38.68
N PRO A 436 -5.60 21.57 -38.94
CA PRO A 436 -5.55 20.12 -39.02
C PRO A 436 -5.00 19.47 -37.73
N VAL A 437 -5.47 18.26 -37.41
CA VAL A 437 -5.09 17.47 -36.22
C VAL A 437 -3.84 16.62 -36.49
N ALA A 438 -2.99 16.41 -35.48
CA ALA A 438 -1.88 15.46 -35.50
C ALA A 438 -2.28 14.11 -34.86
N SER A 439 -1.79 13.00 -35.42
CA SER A 439 -2.13 11.64 -35.01
C SER A 439 -1.08 10.97 -34.12
N GLU A 440 -1.52 10.13 -33.20
CA GLU A 440 -0.67 9.23 -32.40
C GLU A 440 -0.05 8.11 -33.26
N ASP A 441 1.17 7.68 -32.92
CA ASP A 441 1.43 6.26 -32.56
C ASP A 441 2.86 6.10 -31.97
N ALA A 442 3.00 5.47 -30.80
CA ALA A 442 4.31 5.10 -30.23
C ALA A 442 4.20 4.03 -29.13
N ARG A 443 4.85 2.87 -29.33
CA ARG A 443 5.06 1.82 -28.30
C ARG A 443 6.54 1.65 -27.97
N PRO A 444 6.93 1.51 -26.69
CA PRO A 444 8.26 1.03 -26.30
C PRO A 444 8.33 -0.51 -26.21
N SER A 445 9.54 -1.07 -26.20
CA SER A 445 9.82 -2.51 -26.05
C SER A 445 10.89 -2.78 -24.98
N VAL A 446 10.99 -4.04 -24.53
CA VAL A 446 11.78 -4.50 -23.37
C VAL A 446 13.18 -4.99 -23.75
N THR A 447 14.19 -4.80 -22.88
CA THR A 447 15.56 -5.36 -22.98
C THR A 447 16.08 -5.82 -21.59
N THR A 448 17.14 -6.65 -21.54
CA THR A 448 17.48 -7.63 -20.48
C THR A 448 18.84 -7.44 -19.75
N MET A 449 19.21 -8.38 -18.85
CA MET A 449 20.37 -8.39 -17.92
C MET A 449 21.57 -9.29 -18.34
N PRO A 450 22.74 -9.12 -17.66
CA PRO A 450 23.77 -10.13 -17.28
C PRO A 450 23.92 -10.28 -15.71
N THR A 451 24.62 -11.21 -15.02
CA THR A 451 25.73 -12.20 -15.29
C THR A 451 27.15 -11.60 -15.10
N GLU A 452 28.15 -12.10 -14.33
CA GLU A 452 28.49 -13.34 -13.54
C GLU A 452 29.44 -12.96 -12.32
N THR A 453 30.31 -13.67 -11.55
CA THR A 453 30.99 -15.02 -11.39
C THR A 453 31.40 -15.25 -9.89
N ALA A 454 32.14 -16.33 -9.52
CA ALA A 454 32.78 -16.62 -8.19
C ALA A 454 34.34 -16.86 -8.33
N PRO A 455 35.21 -17.15 -7.30
CA PRO A 455 35.19 -18.32 -6.37
C PRO A 455 35.83 -18.08 -4.93
N ALA A 456 36.27 -19.14 -4.21
CA ALA A 456 36.82 -19.16 -2.81
C ALA A 456 38.22 -19.87 -2.69
N PRO A 457 38.87 -20.05 -1.49
CA PRO A 457 38.88 -21.40 -0.83
C PRO A 457 39.26 -21.58 0.70
N THR A 458 38.87 -22.74 1.27
CA THR A 458 39.53 -23.64 2.30
C THR A 458 39.73 -23.31 3.82
N PRO A 459 39.88 -24.33 4.73
CA PRO A 459 39.61 -24.26 6.19
C PRO A 459 40.65 -24.92 7.16
N ASP A 460 40.30 -25.14 8.45
CA ASP A 460 40.88 -26.21 9.34
C ASP A 460 39.89 -26.69 10.46
N VAL A 461 40.30 -27.63 11.34
CA VAL A 461 39.42 -28.64 12.02
C VAL A 461 39.61 -28.76 13.56
N SER A 462 38.57 -29.10 14.36
CA SER A 462 38.54 -30.28 15.28
C SER A 462 37.48 -30.35 16.44
N ARG A 463 36.82 -31.52 16.53
CA ARG A 463 36.48 -32.39 17.69
C ARG A 463 35.61 -31.97 18.92
N SER A 464 34.69 -32.91 19.23
CA SER A 464 34.34 -33.49 20.55
C SER A 464 33.21 -32.89 21.43
N ALA A 465 32.08 -33.62 21.52
CA ALA A 465 31.16 -33.58 22.68
C ALA A 465 30.32 -34.88 22.79
N ALA A 466 30.49 -35.66 23.87
CA ALA A 466 29.66 -36.85 24.15
C ALA A 466 29.56 -37.11 25.67
N ALA A 467 28.58 -36.50 26.35
CA ALA A 467 28.42 -36.62 27.82
C ALA A 467 27.02 -36.28 28.39
N ALA A 468 26.05 -35.84 27.57
CA ALA A 468 24.97 -34.95 28.04
C ALA A 468 23.62 -35.59 28.42
N ALA A 469 23.46 -36.91 28.40
CA ALA A 469 22.14 -37.56 28.45
C ALA A 469 21.44 -37.55 29.84
N SER A 470 22.19 -37.72 30.94
CA SER A 470 21.63 -37.99 32.27
C SER A 470 20.81 -36.89 32.97
N PRO A 471 21.05 -35.57 32.81
CA PRO A 471 20.37 -34.54 33.61
C PRO A 471 18.97 -34.16 33.09
N LEU A 472 18.62 -34.48 31.84
CA LEU A 472 17.34 -34.06 31.24
C LEU A 472 16.16 -34.88 31.78
N LEU A 473 16.38 -36.18 32.01
CA LEU A 473 15.35 -37.12 32.47
C LEU A 473 14.86 -36.79 33.89
N SER A 474 15.75 -36.36 34.79
CA SER A 474 15.40 -35.94 36.16
C SER A 474 14.70 -34.58 36.21
N ALA A 475 14.95 -33.67 35.26
CA ALA A 475 14.23 -32.41 35.13
C ALA A 475 12.75 -32.64 34.77
N LEU A 476 12.46 -33.58 33.86
CA LEU A 476 11.09 -33.95 33.48
C LEU A 476 10.31 -34.56 34.66
N GLU A 477 10.94 -35.37 35.51
CA GLU A 477 10.30 -35.88 36.73
C GLU A 477 9.99 -34.77 37.73
N GLN A 478 10.87 -33.77 37.88
CA GLN A 478 10.60 -32.60 38.73
C GLN A 478 9.44 -31.74 38.19
N ALA A 479 9.34 -31.56 36.87
CA ALA A 479 8.21 -30.87 36.24
C ALA A 479 6.89 -31.60 36.54
N ARG A 480 6.86 -32.94 36.37
CA ARG A 480 5.70 -33.79 36.69
C ARG A 480 5.26 -33.69 38.16
N ARG A 481 6.20 -33.60 39.09
CA ARG A 481 5.90 -33.40 40.54
C ARG A 481 5.37 -32.00 40.86
N ARG A 482 5.58 -31.00 40.00
CA ARG A 482 5.03 -29.64 40.17
C ARG A 482 3.57 -29.55 39.70
N SER A 483 3.23 -30.08 38.52
CA SER A 483 1.84 -30.07 38.03
C SER A 483 0.89 -30.86 38.94
N GLN A 484 1.33 -32.01 39.46
CA GLN A 484 0.56 -32.82 40.42
C GLN A 484 0.30 -32.13 41.78
N ARG A 485 0.92 -30.98 42.07
CA ARG A 485 0.70 -30.20 43.31
C ARG A 485 -0.21 -28.97 43.13
N GLN A 486 -0.72 -28.71 41.93
CA GLN A 486 -1.58 -27.54 41.65
C GLN A 486 -3.08 -27.86 41.57
N LEU A 487 -3.48 -29.12 41.76
CA LEU A 487 -4.89 -29.53 41.90
C LEU A 487 -5.29 -29.46 43.39
N PRO A 488 -6.28 -28.63 43.79
CA PRO A 488 -6.85 -28.69 45.13
C PRO A 488 -7.68 -29.98 45.31
N PRO A 489 -7.80 -30.52 46.52
CA PRO A 489 -8.70 -31.64 46.80
C PRO A 489 -10.16 -31.20 46.62
N GLY A 490 -10.98 -32.05 45.98
CA GLY A 490 -12.40 -31.79 45.79
C GLY A 490 -13.22 -31.95 47.07
N HIS A 491 -14.37 -31.28 47.11
CA HIS A 491 -15.46 -31.55 48.03
C HIS A 491 -16.72 -31.98 47.25
N ASN A 492 -17.61 -32.71 47.93
CA ASN A 492 -18.88 -33.21 47.42
C ASN A 492 -19.87 -32.10 47.07
#